data_AF-A0A848X0F5-F1
#
_entry.id   AF-A0A848X0F5-F1
#
_cell.length_a   1.000
_cell.length_b   1.000
_cell.length_c   1.000
_cell.angle_alpha   90.00
_cell.angle_beta   90.00
_cell.angle_gamma   90.00
#
_symmetry.space_group_name_H-M   'P 1'
#
loop_
_entity.id
_entity.type
_entity.pdbx_description
1 polymer ?
#
loop_
_entity_poly.entity_id
_entity_poly.type
_entity_poly.pdbx_seq_one_letter_code
_entity_poly.pdbx_strand_id
1 'polypeptide(L)'
;MNHFLISTLFLAASVSVSAQNHPWPDPVANHVVPYQSFDLTHGPVLGGIESDSVRVWLRFSKETEFTILADTKIPFDDDSIAVTGKSNGEGKDYTAWIDVPELQANTAYFYAVKIGEHIVDTRASIEDPWPSFRTLPNEKSFAHNFNPRGLFNLSFSIGACQRQRSPGDQPFGIYANPPAFDRLWKDHRGDLAFHIINGDYTYEEVLDGTAKGLEANYKLYLDRGRSLNRFLRHVPMFTMFNDHEVTDNIDGSGEVGLGDGNYLVRDPAVRVWEHYAGWANDAAPQKAPVLLGDGTAEGENVIFDPNADFSKLDPKTVSTIHIGPFFKQGPKDKAARGGPNVGVYRLEEVVDKNRLRVSPKFKKPDLPLKYTVGRHHYWDRVIGNMHFIFLDTRSERGKWLGVKRSHDEDRFILGETQREWFLKTATESKADFLFVISGDPWVIYHSAFHVRGDGTESKGDGFAGYVHEREILLEALDKIEKPVLILTGDVHHPFAAQISDNVWEFLCSPINSANHPLGTAGLPPLGGWFDSEGRKVKIKWCGGYPDSVHYLRQRHTTYT
;
A
#
# COMPACT_ATOMS: atom_id res chain seq x y z
N MET A 1 -0.99 68.65 -24.31
CA MET A 1 -1.30 67.53 -23.39
C MET A 1 -1.28 66.25 -24.22
N ASN A 2 -0.16 65.54 -24.20
CA ASN A 2 0.00 64.25 -24.87
C ASN A 2 -0.47 63.14 -23.92
N HIS A 3 -1.42 62.32 -24.34
CA HIS A 3 -1.76 61.08 -23.66
C HIS A 3 -1.07 59.93 -24.38
N PHE A 4 -0.06 59.34 -23.72
CA PHE A 4 0.51 58.06 -24.09
C PHE A 4 -0.44 56.96 -23.60
N LEU A 5 -1.07 56.22 -24.52
CA LEU A 5 -1.62 54.90 -24.23
C LEU A 5 -0.44 53.92 -24.12
N ILE A 6 -0.20 53.39 -22.92
CA ILE A 6 0.67 52.25 -22.71
C ILE A 6 -0.19 51.00 -22.95
N SER A 7 -0.05 50.38 -24.11
CA SER A 7 -0.56 49.02 -24.35
C SER A 7 0.37 48.02 -23.66
N THR A 8 -0.06 47.50 -22.53
CA THR A 8 0.61 46.38 -21.84
C THR A 8 0.36 45.11 -22.65
N LEU A 9 1.38 44.63 -23.36
CA LEU A 9 1.38 43.34 -24.04
C LEU A 9 1.44 42.24 -22.95
N PHE A 10 0.31 41.61 -22.64
CA PHE A 10 0.32 40.36 -21.89
C PHE A 10 0.84 39.25 -22.81
N LEU A 11 2.14 38.91 -22.69
CA LEU A 11 2.65 37.65 -23.19
C LEU A 11 2.05 36.55 -22.30
N ALA A 12 0.91 36.00 -22.71
CA ALA A 12 0.49 34.69 -22.25
C ALA A 12 1.49 33.69 -22.83
N ALA A 13 2.50 33.32 -22.03
CA ALA A 13 3.29 32.14 -22.30
C ALA A 13 2.34 30.94 -22.14
N SER A 14 1.70 30.55 -23.23
CA SER A 14 1.09 29.24 -23.36
C SER A 14 2.22 28.24 -23.18
N VAL A 15 2.32 27.66 -21.99
CA VAL A 15 3.05 26.41 -21.80
C VAL A 15 2.26 25.39 -22.61
N SER A 16 2.66 25.21 -23.85
CA SER A 16 2.21 24.12 -24.68
C SER A 16 2.61 22.85 -23.93
N VAL A 17 1.66 22.22 -23.24
CA VAL A 17 1.77 20.81 -22.88
C VAL A 17 1.69 20.07 -24.20
N SER A 18 2.80 20.05 -24.94
CA SER A 18 2.96 19.13 -26.06
C SER A 18 2.88 17.74 -25.44
N ALA A 19 1.84 17.00 -25.82
CA ALA A 19 1.71 15.60 -25.49
C ALA A 19 3.06 14.92 -25.77
N GLN A 20 3.66 14.39 -24.70
CA GLN A 20 4.97 13.74 -24.68
C GLN A 20 4.93 12.41 -25.44
N ASN A 21 4.80 12.48 -26.77
CA ASN A 21 5.06 11.36 -27.64
C ASN A 21 6.56 11.37 -27.95
N HIS A 22 7.34 10.71 -27.09
CA HIS A 22 8.77 10.49 -27.26
C HIS A 22 9.01 9.05 -27.73
N PRO A 23 8.84 8.76 -29.04
CA PRO A 23 9.24 7.45 -29.57
C PRO A 23 10.76 7.32 -29.48
N TRP A 24 11.24 6.07 -29.41
CA TRP A 24 12.66 5.80 -29.49
C TRP A 24 13.23 6.32 -30.83
N PRO A 25 14.30 7.14 -30.82
CA PRO A 25 14.67 7.93 -32.00
C PRO A 25 15.33 7.13 -33.14
N ASP A 26 15.96 5.98 -32.84
CA ASP A 26 16.64 5.14 -33.84
C ASP A 26 16.56 3.64 -33.46
N PRO A 27 15.99 2.74 -34.29
CA PRO A 27 15.86 1.32 -33.98
C PRO A 27 17.18 0.58 -33.68
N VAL A 28 18.35 1.11 -34.04
CA VAL A 28 19.65 0.50 -33.72
C VAL A 28 20.41 1.19 -32.59
N ALA A 29 20.05 2.41 -32.19
CA ALA A 29 20.69 3.07 -31.06
C ALA A 29 20.51 2.26 -29.76
N ASN A 30 21.60 2.09 -29.00
CA ASN A 30 21.69 1.25 -27.79
C ASN A 30 21.20 -0.21 -27.92
N HIS A 31 20.99 -0.71 -29.15
CA HIS A 31 20.46 -2.05 -29.44
C HIS A 31 19.23 -2.38 -28.56
N VAL A 32 18.12 -1.67 -28.78
CA VAL A 32 16.87 -1.95 -28.08
C VAL A 32 16.30 -3.29 -28.54
N VAL A 33 16.17 -4.24 -27.61
CA VAL A 33 15.77 -5.63 -27.89
C VAL A 33 14.43 -5.94 -27.21
N PRO A 34 13.55 -6.74 -27.84
CA PRO A 34 12.25 -7.09 -27.26
C PRO A 34 12.33 -7.67 -25.85
N TYR A 35 11.34 -7.33 -25.03
CA TYR A 35 11.19 -7.80 -23.64
C TYR A 35 11.38 -9.32 -23.48
N GLN A 36 10.83 -10.11 -24.40
CA GLN A 36 10.81 -11.58 -24.35
C GLN A 36 12.17 -12.23 -24.61
N SER A 37 13.17 -11.47 -25.05
CA SER A 37 14.51 -11.98 -25.33
C SER A 37 15.41 -12.08 -24.10
N PHE A 38 14.94 -11.63 -22.93
CA PHE A 38 15.72 -11.59 -21.69
C PHE A 38 15.08 -12.36 -20.56
N ASP A 39 15.85 -12.54 -19.48
CA ASP A 39 15.38 -13.14 -18.23
C ASP A 39 14.45 -12.21 -17.43
N LEU A 40 14.25 -10.94 -17.86
CA LEU A 40 13.30 -10.02 -17.24
C LEU A 40 11.86 -10.50 -17.50
N THR A 41 11.13 -10.78 -16.42
CA THR A 41 9.77 -11.34 -16.50
C THR A 41 8.68 -10.36 -16.11
N HIS A 42 8.94 -9.50 -15.13
CA HIS A 42 7.97 -8.48 -14.68
C HIS A 42 8.68 -7.17 -14.33
N GLY A 43 7.90 -6.09 -14.34
CA GLY A 43 8.41 -4.73 -14.22
C GLY A 43 8.89 -4.15 -15.55
N PRO A 44 9.60 -3.01 -15.54
CA PRO A 44 9.89 -2.19 -14.36
C PRO A 44 8.63 -1.63 -13.70
N VAL A 45 8.66 -1.50 -12.38
CA VAL A 45 7.68 -0.78 -11.56
C VAL A 45 8.43 0.29 -10.78
N LEU A 46 7.91 1.51 -10.75
CA LEU A 46 8.54 2.64 -10.04
C LEU A 46 7.97 2.81 -8.64
N GLY A 47 8.80 3.19 -7.68
CA GLY A 47 8.42 3.49 -6.29
C GLY A 47 9.44 4.40 -5.63
N GLY A 48 9.27 4.72 -4.34
CA GLY A 48 10.28 5.44 -3.54
C GLY A 48 10.78 6.73 -4.19
N ILE A 49 9.91 7.48 -4.87
CA ILE A 49 10.32 8.69 -5.61
C ILE A 49 10.73 9.79 -4.64
N GLU A 50 11.91 10.36 -4.81
CA GLU A 50 12.39 11.50 -4.05
C GLU A 50 12.64 12.70 -4.96
N SER A 51 13.12 13.80 -4.38
CA SER A 51 13.58 14.95 -5.16
C SER A 51 14.86 14.66 -5.95
N ASP A 52 15.62 13.63 -5.58
CA ASP A 52 16.94 13.32 -6.14
C ASP A 52 17.14 11.84 -6.46
N SER A 53 16.09 11.02 -6.33
CA SER A 53 16.18 9.59 -6.64
C SER A 53 14.83 8.97 -7.01
N VAL A 54 14.87 7.79 -7.63
CA VAL A 54 13.70 6.92 -7.82
C VAL A 54 14.09 5.47 -7.58
N ARG A 55 13.18 4.66 -7.05
CA ARG A 55 13.37 3.21 -6.92
C ARG A 55 12.75 2.49 -8.11
N VAL A 56 13.49 1.54 -8.69
CA VAL A 56 13.03 0.70 -9.80
C VAL A 56 13.01 -0.75 -9.35
N TRP A 57 11.85 -1.40 -9.41
CA TRP A 57 11.68 -2.82 -9.14
C TRP A 57 11.57 -3.65 -10.40
N LEU A 58 12.12 -4.86 -10.36
CA LEU A 58 12.18 -5.83 -11.45
C LEU A 58 11.99 -7.25 -10.89
N ARG A 59 11.57 -8.18 -11.75
CA ARG A 59 11.61 -9.62 -11.44
C ARG A 59 12.15 -10.42 -12.61
N PHE A 60 13.02 -11.38 -12.31
CA PHE A 60 13.69 -12.20 -13.31
C PHE A 60 13.27 -13.68 -13.23
N SER A 61 13.63 -14.48 -14.24
CA SER A 61 13.45 -15.93 -14.26
C SER A 61 14.54 -16.68 -13.48
N LYS A 62 15.67 -16.03 -13.24
CA LYS A 62 16.86 -16.54 -12.51
C LYS A 62 17.64 -15.37 -11.91
N GLU A 63 18.72 -15.66 -11.18
CA GLU A 63 19.63 -14.60 -10.75
C GLU A 63 20.25 -13.88 -11.95
N THR A 64 20.00 -12.57 -12.04
CA THR A 64 20.41 -11.74 -13.16
C THR A 64 21.02 -10.42 -12.66
N GLU A 65 22.17 -10.06 -13.22
CA GLU A 65 22.73 -8.71 -13.11
C GLU A 65 22.09 -7.82 -14.16
N PHE A 66 21.78 -6.58 -13.78
CA PHE A 66 21.11 -5.61 -14.63
C PHE A 66 21.62 -4.20 -14.31
N THR A 67 21.43 -3.27 -15.23
CA THR A 67 21.73 -1.86 -15.04
C THR A 67 20.50 -1.02 -15.33
N ILE A 68 20.19 -0.05 -14.46
CA ILE A 68 19.21 0.99 -14.78
C ILE A 68 19.96 2.19 -15.34
N LEU A 69 19.53 2.64 -16.52
CA LEU A 69 19.98 3.89 -17.12
C LEU A 69 18.95 4.99 -16.87
N ALA A 70 19.37 6.23 -16.62
CA ALA A 70 18.50 7.39 -16.51
C ALA A 70 19.14 8.65 -17.10
N ASP A 71 18.36 9.42 -17.86
CA ASP A 71 18.80 10.70 -18.44
C ASP A 71 17.59 11.56 -18.84
N THR A 72 17.78 12.86 -18.97
CA THR A 72 16.80 13.82 -19.50
C THR A 72 16.66 13.75 -21.03
N LYS A 73 17.53 13.00 -21.70
CA LYS A 73 17.53 12.76 -23.15
C LYS A 73 17.54 11.26 -23.48
N ILE A 74 17.13 10.95 -24.71
CA ILE A 74 17.33 9.65 -25.37
C ILE A 74 17.89 9.91 -26.79
N PRO A 75 18.69 9.00 -27.38
CA PRO A 75 19.20 7.75 -26.80
C PRO A 75 20.16 7.98 -25.62
N PHE A 76 20.40 6.96 -24.81
CA PHE A 76 21.33 7.03 -23.67
C PHE A 76 22.77 6.96 -24.19
N ASP A 77 23.69 7.67 -23.53
CA ASP A 77 25.12 7.67 -23.86
C ASP A 77 26.00 7.41 -22.63
N ASP A 78 27.31 7.51 -22.79
CA ASP A 78 28.27 7.21 -21.73
C ASP A 78 28.20 8.19 -20.53
N ASP A 79 27.54 9.34 -20.71
CA ASP A 79 27.31 10.33 -19.65
C ASP A 79 25.99 10.11 -18.90
N SER A 80 25.11 9.21 -19.39
CA SER A 80 23.86 8.88 -18.71
C SER A 80 24.11 8.20 -17.37
N ILE A 81 23.25 8.46 -16.38
CA ILE A 81 23.34 7.80 -15.07
C ILE A 81 23.15 6.30 -15.27
N ALA A 82 24.05 5.49 -14.71
CA ALA A 82 24.01 4.04 -14.80
C ALA A 82 24.21 3.41 -13.43
N VAL A 83 23.22 2.64 -12.96
CA VAL A 83 23.28 1.96 -11.66
C VAL A 83 23.08 0.47 -11.85
N THR A 84 24.10 -0.32 -11.50
CA THR A 84 24.08 -1.78 -11.63
C THR A 84 23.60 -2.44 -10.34
N GLY A 85 22.67 -3.38 -10.48
CA GLY A 85 22.14 -4.19 -9.41
C GLY A 85 22.13 -5.67 -9.78
N LYS A 86 21.83 -6.51 -8.79
CA LYS A 86 21.62 -7.95 -8.98
C LYS A 86 20.31 -8.34 -8.33
N SER A 87 19.55 -9.22 -9.01
CA SER A 87 18.34 -9.76 -8.42
C SER A 87 18.63 -10.60 -7.18
N ASN A 88 17.62 -10.74 -6.31
CA ASN A 88 17.65 -11.73 -5.25
C ASN A 88 17.72 -13.16 -5.83
N GLY A 89 18.00 -14.14 -4.97
CA GLY A 89 17.89 -15.56 -5.30
C GLY A 89 16.44 -16.08 -5.23
N GLU A 90 16.31 -17.40 -5.38
CA GLU A 90 15.01 -18.11 -5.44
C GLU A 90 14.12 -17.87 -4.21
N GLY A 91 14.73 -17.66 -3.03
CA GLY A 91 14.03 -17.44 -1.77
C GLY A 91 13.26 -16.11 -1.67
N LYS A 92 13.44 -15.20 -2.63
CA LYS A 92 12.61 -13.99 -2.83
C LYS A 92 12.16 -13.86 -4.29
N ASP A 93 11.96 -15.01 -4.93
CA ASP A 93 11.43 -15.14 -6.29
C ASP A 93 12.15 -14.32 -7.36
N TYR A 94 13.48 -14.17 -7.22
CA TYR A 94 14.34 -13.40 -8.12
C TYR A 94 13.86 -11.95 -8.36
N THR A 95 13.16 -11.36 -7.39
CA THR A 95 12.84 -9.93 -7.42
C THR A 95 14.08 -9.10 -7.16
N ALA A 96 14.07 -7.85 -7.61
CA ALA A 96 15.13 -6.89 -7.39
C ALA A 96 14.51 -5.51 -7.25
N TRP A 97 15.15 -4.64 -6.47
CA TRP A 97 14.93 -3.21 -6.59
C TRP A 97 16.24 -2.47 -6.37
N ILE A 98 16.37 -1.30 -7.00
CA ILE A 98 17.53 -0.45 -6.87
C ILE A 98 17.12 1.02 -6.95
N ASP A 99 17.80 1.86 -6.18
CA ASP A 99 17.62 3.32 -6.23
C ASP A 99 18.55 3.91 -7.30
N VAL A 100 18.00 4.77 -8.14
CA VAL A 100 18.75 5.60 -9.09
C VAL A 100 18.96 6.96 -8.42
N PRO A 101 20.17 7.29 -7.94
CA PRO A 101 20.43 8.50 -7.17
C PRO A 101 20.85 9.68 -8.07
N GLU A 102 21.22 10.79 -7.43
CA GLU A 102 21.86 11.96 -8.06
C GLU A 102 21.02 12.64 -9.16
N LEU A 103 19.70 12.51 -9.07
CA LEU A 103 18.75 13.16 -9.95
C LEU A 103 18.53 14.62 -9.54
N GLN A 104 18.12 15.45 -10.49
CA GLN A 104 17.71 16.82 -10.21
C GLN A 104 16.24 16.85 -9.80
N ALA A 105 15.89 17.73 -8.84
CA ALA A 105 14.52 17.91 -8.37
C ALA A 105 13.59 18.45 -9.46
N ASN A 106 12.31 18.09 -9.36
CA ASN A 106 11.25 18.50 -10.29
C ASN A 106 11.59 18.29 -11.79
N THR A 107 12.38 17.26 -12.11
CA THR A 107 12.93 17.03 -13.45
C THR A 107 12.39 15.74 -14.04
N ALA A 108 12.03 15.78 -15.32
CA ALA A 108 11.58 14.59 -16.05
C ALA A 108 12.79 13.83 -16.58
N TYR A 109 12.82 12.51 -16.34
CA TYR A 109 13.86 11.60 -16.80
C TYR A 109 13.24 10.47 -17.61
N PHE A 110 13.89 10.11 -18.71
CA PHE A 110 13.74 8.81 -19.34
C PHE A 110 14.58 7.78 -18.59
N TYR A 111 14.16 6.53 -18.60
CA TYR A 111 14.94 5.44 -18.02
C TYR A 111 14.86 4.16 -18.83
N ALA A 112 15.81 3.26 -18.62
CA ALA A 112 15.87 1.98 -19.30
C ALA A 112 16.45 0.88 -18.41
N VAL A 113 16.07 -0.37 -18.69
CA VAL A 113 16.70 -1.55 -18.11
C VAL A 113 17.68 -2.09 -19.14
N LYS A 114 18.96 -2.24 -18.76
CA LYS A 114 20.02 -2.85 -19.57
C LYS A 114 20.40 -4.20 -18.96
N ILE A 115 20.48 -5.25 -19.80
CA ILE A 115 20.93 -6.59 -19.40
C ILE A 115 22.05 -7.00 -20.37
N GLY A 116 23.23 -7.29 -19.83
CA GLY A 116 24.44 -7.39 -20.64
C GLY A 116 24.68 -6.07 -21.35
N GLU A 117 24.81 -6.09 -22.68
CA GLU A 117 25.02 -4.89 -23.50
C GLU A 117 23.75 -4.28 -24.12
N HIS A 118 22.57 -4.85 -23.84
CA HIS A 118 21.34 -4.50 -24.56
C HIS A 118 20.33 -3.80 -23.66
N ILE A 119 19.66 -2.79 -24.21
CA ILE A 119 18.49 -2.19 -23.58
C ILE A 119 17.26 -3.06 -23.87
N VAL A 120 16.49 -3.36 -22.82
CA VAL A 120 15.22 -4.07 -22.92
C VAL A 120 14.11 -3.09 -23.27
N ASP A 121 13.36 -3.36 -24.34
CA ASP A 121 12.15 -2.61 -24.66
C ASP A 121 11.04 -2.94 -23.66
N THR A 122 10.81 -2.03 -22.71
CA THR A 122 9.85 -2.20 -21.63
C THR A 122 8.52 -1.49 -21.88
N ARG A 123 8.30 -0.93 -23.08
CA ARG A 123 7.03 -0.32 -23.45
C ARG A 123 5.91 -1.36 -23.47
N ALA A 124 4.69 -0.97 -23.10
CA ALA A 124 3.54 -1.88 -23.16
C ALA A 124 3.02 -2.06 -24.60
N SER A 125 3.17 -1.04 -25.43
CA SER A 125 2.95 -1.04 -26.87
C SER A 125 4.09 -0.29 -27.56
N ILE A 126 4.43 -0.66 -28.80
CA ILE A 126 5.47 0.05 -29.58
C ILE A 126 5.12 1.53 -29.81
N GLU A 127 3.83 1.84 -29.82
CA GLU A 127 3.30 3.21 -29.98
C GLU A 127 3.31 4.02 -28.67
N ASP A 128 3.60 3.38 -27.54
CA ASP A 128 3.73 4.09 -26.28
C ASP A 128 5.02 4.93 -26.28
N PRO A 129 5.01 6.11 -25.63
CA PRO A 129 6.24 6.86 -25.40
C PRO A 129 7.23 6.02 -24.59
N TRP A 130 8.51 6.33 -24.76
CA TRP A 130 9.55 5.71 -23.95
C TRP A 130 9.28 5.91 -22.44
N PRO A 131 9.52 4.91 -21.58
CA PRO A 131 9.32 5.03 -20.13
C PRO A 131 10.04 6.23 -19.53
N SER A 132 9.33 6.96 -18.68
CA SER A 132 9.80 8.21 -18.10
C SER A 132 9.09 8.50 -16.78
N PHE A 133 9.74 9.20 -15.86
CA PHE A 133 9.17 9.66 -14.60
C PHE A 133 9.60 11.11 -14.30
N ARG A 134 9.03 11.71 -13.25
CA ARG A 134 9.43 13.02 -12.74
C ARG A 134 9.79 12.93 -11.26
N THR A 135 10.95 13.44 -10.87
CA THR A 135 11.36 13.57 -9.46
C THR A 135 10.49 14.57 -8.71
N LEU A 136 10.40 14.41 -7.40
CA LEU A 136 9.64 15.35 -6.56
C LEU A 136 10.28 16.75 -6.59
N PRO A 137 9.48 17.82 -6.46
CA PRO A 137 10.02 19.13 -6.16
C PRO A 137 10.64 19.19 -4.76
N ASN A 138 11.61 20.08 -4.59
CA ASN A 138 12.15 20.48 -3.30
C ASN A 138 11.97 21.98 -3.05
N GLU A 139 12.51 22.50 -1.96
CA GLU A 139 12.34 23.90 -1.53
C GLU A 139 12.89 24.93 -2.54
N LYS A 140 13.75 24.50 -3.47
CA LYS A 140 14.34 25.36 -4.51
C LYS A 140 13.62 25.28 -5.84
N SER A 141 12.84 24.24 -6.09
CA SER A 141 12.23 23.97 -7.41
C SER A 141 11.32 25.09 -7.91
N PHE A 142 10.67 25.82 -7.00
CA PHE A 142 9.72 26.89 -7.34
C PHE A 142 10.01 28.22 -6.63
N ALA A 143 11.19 28.36 -6.00
CA ALA A 143 11.55 29.58 -5.29
C ALA A 143 11.87 30.73 -6.26
N HIS A 144 11.20 31.87 -6.10
CA HIS A 144 11.49 33.11 -6.83
C HIS A 144 11.01 34.34 -6.05
N ASN A 145 11.26 35.56 -6.55
CA ASN A 145 10.97 36.81 -5.82
C ASN A 145 9.52 37.00 -5.36
N PHE A 146 8.54 36.34 -6.01
CA PHE A 146 7.12 36.39 -5.63
C PHE A 146 6.62 35.10 -4.97
N ASN A 147 7.46 34.06 -4.89
CA ASN A 147 7.25 32.82 -4.14
C ASN A 147 8.49 32.51 -3.29
N PRO A 148 8.81 33.35 -2.28
CA PRO A 148 10.04 33.21 -1.51
C PRO A 148 10.06 31.95 -0.63
N ARG A 149 8.89 31.34 -0.39
CA ARG A 149 8.73 30.07 0.35
C ARG A 149 8.89 28.84 -0.55
N GLY A 150 9.01 29.00 -1.87
CA GLY A 150 9.12 27.89 -2.82
C GLY A 150 7.91 26.95 -2.81
N LEU A 151 6.71 27.45 -2.48
CA LEU A 151 5.50 26.62 -2.42
C LEU A 151 5.12 26.10 -3.82
N PHE A 152 4.56 24.90 -3.88
CA PHE A 152 4.17 24.25 -5.13
C PHE A 152 2.88 23.46 -4.97
N ASN A 153 2.22 23.23 -6.10
CA ASN A 153 1.06 22.34 -6.16
C ASN A 153 1.55 20.90 -6.29
N LEU A 154 1.07 20.02 -5.42
CA LEU A 154 1.27 18.59 -5.54
C LEU A 154 -0.01 17.95 -6.07
N SER A 155 0.11 17.12 -7.09
CA SER A 155 -0.97 16.25 -7.57
C SER A 155 -0.56 14.80 -7.40
N PHE A 156 -1.44 14.01 -6.79
CA PHE A 156 -1.26 12.57 -6.62
C PHE A 156 -2.60 11.87 -6.84
N SER A 157 -2.54 10.56 -7.02
CA SER A 157 -3.73 9.72 -7.11
C SER A 157 -3.69 8.65 -6.03
N ILE A 158 -4.85 8.16 -5.62
CA ILE A 158 -5.00 7.07 -4.65
C ILE A 158 -6.06 6.10 -5.17
N GLY A 159 -5.83 4.81 -4.98
CA GLY A 159 -6.75 3.75 -5.34
C GLY A 159 -6.62 2.55 -4.41
N ALA A 160 -7.71 1.81 -4.26
CA ALA A 160 -7.77 0.54 -3.54
C ALA A 160 -8.67 -0.43 -4.32
N CYS A 161 -8.65 -1.70 -3.93
CA CYS A 161 -9.64 -2.69 -4.35
C CYS A 161 -9.68 -2.87 -5.88
N GLN A 162 -8.58 -3.37 -6.43
CA GLN A 162 -8.34 -3.44 -7.88
C GLN A 162 -8.42 -4.88 -8.43
N ARG A 163 -9.34 -5.68 -7.91
CA ARG A 163 -9.60 -7.06 -8.37
C ARG A 163 -9.65 -7.14 -9.89
N GLN A 164 -9.00 -8.12 -10.51
CA GLN A 164 -8.90 -8.21 -11.98
C GLN A 164 -9.77 -9.33 -12.60
N ARG A 165 -10.53 -10.05 -11.77
CA ARG A 165 -11.50 -11.06 -12.20
C ARG A 165 -12.69 -11.09 -11.26
N SER A 166 -13.89 -11.19 -11.82
CA SER A 166 -15.11 -11.33 -11.02
C SER A 166 -15.04 -12.55 -10.09
N PRO A 167 -15.54 -12.45 -8.84
CA PRO A 167 -15.73 -13.62 -7.99
C PRO A 167 -16.61 -14.68 -8.67
N GLY A 168 -16.23 -15.95 -8.54
CA GLY A 168 -16.92 -17.09 -9.14
C GLY A 168 -16.88 -17.11 -10.67
N ASP A 169 -17.87 -17.75 -11.29
CA ASP A 169 -18.01 -17.88 -12.75
C ASP A 169 -18.88 -16.78 -13.37
N GLN A 170 -19.12 -15.69 -12.63
CA GLN A 170 -19.98 -14.59 -13.10
C GLN A 170 -19.22 -13.68 -14.07
N PRO A 171 -19.80 -13.28 -15.21
CA PRO A 171 -19.12 -12.48 -16.23
C PRO A 171 -19.23 -10.96 -16.01
N PHE A 172 -19.65 -10.50 -14.83
CA PHE A 172 -20.06 -9.10 -14.66
C PHE A 172 -18.93 -8.17 -14.23
N GLY A 173 -18.84 -7.03 -14.93
CA GLY A 173 -18.23 -5.78 -14.49
C GLY A 173 -16.71 -5.76 -14.39
N ILE A 174 -16.07 -6.74 -13.78
CA ILE A 174 -14.67 -6.64 -13.36
C ILE A 174 -13.76 -6.93 -14.56
N TYR A 175 -12.92 -5.96 -14.92
CA TYR A 175 -12.02 -6.06 -16.07
C TYR A 175 -10.65 -6.60 -15.66
N ALA A 176 -9.99 -7.39 -16.50
CA ALA A 176 -8.56 -7.64 -16.31
C ALA A 176 -7.73 -6.35 -16.32
N ASN A 177 -8.19 -5.35 -17.07
CA ASN A 177 -7.57 -4.06 -17.27
C ASN A 177 -8.62 -2.96 -17.01
N PRO A 178 -8.68 -2.40 -15.79
CA PRO A 178 -9.67 -1.38 -15.47
C PRO A 178 -9.46 -0.12 -16.32
N PRO A 179 -10.53 0.48 -16.89
CA PRO A 179 -10.43 1.72 -17.65
C PRO A 179 -9.84 2.90 -16.85
N ALA A 180 -9.93 2.85 -15.53
CA ALA A 180 -9.39 3.88 -14.63
C ALA A 180 -7.88 4.07 -14.82
N PHE A 181 -7.09 3.00 -14.86
CA PHE A 181 -5.63 3.11 -15.05
C PHE A 181 -5.27 3.59 -16.45
N ASP A 182 -6.03 3.19 -17.48
CA ASP A 182 -5.82 3.71 -18.83
C ASP A 182 -6.11 5.22 -18.92
N ARG A 183 -7.10 5.73 -18.17
CA ARG A 183 -7.39 7.17 -18.06
C ARG A 183 -6.33 7.91 -17.28
N LEU A 184 -5.95 7.40 -16.10
CA LEU A 184 -4.84 7.96 -15.33
C LEU A 184 -3.56 8.02 -16.18
N TRP A 185 -3.24 6.95 -16.90
CA TRP A 185 -2.09 6.92 -17.79
C TRP A 185 -2.25 7.95 -18.91
N LYS A 186 -3.36 7.91 -19.67
CA LYS A 186 -3.52 8.74 -20.87
C LYS A 186 -3.59 10.24 -20.55
N ASP A 187 -4.39 10.60 -19.56
CA ASP A 187 -4.83 11.97 -19.34
C ASP A 187 -4.12 12.66 -18.16
N HIS A 188 -3.48 11.90 -17.25
CA HIS A 188 -2.95 12.46 -16.00
C HIS A 188 -1.51 12.07 -15.64
N ARG A 189 -0.87 11.08 -16.30
CA ARG A 189 0.46 10.58 -15.89
C ARG A 189 1.55 11.65 -15.80
N GLY A 190 1.45 12.71 -16.59
CA GLY A 190 2.42 13.82 -16.60
C GLY A 190 2.25 14.81 -15.44
N ASP A 191 1.07 14.82 -14.83
CA ASP A 191 0.71 15.73 -13.74
C ASP A 191 0.87 15.07 -12.36
N LEU A 192 0.80 13.74 -12.31
CA LEU A 192 0.87 12.96 -11.07
C LEU A 192 2.32 12.78 -10.60
N ALA A 193 2.60 13.20 -9.37
CA ALA A 193 3.88 12.95 -8.71
C ALA A 193 4.04 11.48 -8.30
N PHE A 194 2.95 10.86 -7.84
CA PHE A 194 2.90 9.46 -7.44
C PHE A 194 1.46 8.93 -7.39
N HIS A 195 1.34 7.62 -7.25
CA HIS A 195 0.10 6.89 -7.00
C HIS A 195 0.17 6.15 -5.67
N ILE A 196 -0.87 6.23 -4.85
CA ILE A 196 -0.99 5.43 -3.62
C ILE A 196 -1.88 4.23 -3.89
N ILE A 197 -1.34 3.02 -3.72
CA ILE A 197 -2.11 1.78 -3.67
C ILE A 197 -2.44 1.51 -2.20
N ASN A 198 -3.65 1.87 -1.78
CA ASN A 198 -4.12 1.81 -0.40
C ASN A 198 -4.83 0.47 -0.11
N GLY A 199 -4.12 -0.63 -0.30
CA GLY A 199 -4.63 -1.97 -0.03
C GLY A 199 -5.32 -2.63 -1.21
N ASP A 200 -5.48 -3.95 -1.09
CA ASP A 200 -6.11 -4.82 -2.08
C ASP A 200 -5.49 -4.68 -3.48
N TYR A 201 -4.16 -4.58 -3.52
CA TYR A 201 -3.35 -4.69 -4.73
C TYR A 201 -3.72 -5.99 -5.46
N THR A 202 -3.78 -7.09 -4.72
CA THR A 202 -4.14 -8.42 -5.21
C THR A 202 -5.35 -8.97 -4.46
N TYR A 203 -6.08 -9.88 -5.09
CA TYR A 203 -7.06 -10.76 -4.43
C TYR A 203 -6.67 -12.22 -4.62
N GLU A 204 -7.11 -13.09 -3.72
CA GLU A 204 -6.67 -14.49 -3.65
C GLU A 204 -7.29 -15.34 -4.77
N GLU A 205 -6.53 -15.63 -5.82
CA GLU A 205 -7.02 -16.40 -6.98
C GLU A 205 -6.28 -17.70 -7.22
N VAL A 206 -4.96 -17.73 -7.00
CA VAL A 206 -4.11 -18.89 -7.30
C VAL A 206 -3.29 -19.35 -6.09
N LEU A 207 -3.84 -19.16 -4.89
CA LEU A 207 -3.21 -19.66 -3.67
C LEU A 207 -3.17 -21.19 -3.66
N ASP A 208 -2.08 -21.76 -3.15
CA ASP A 208 -1.87 -23.21 -3.04
C ASP A 208 -1.44 -23.66 -1.62
N GLY A 209 -1.49 -22.76 -0.64
CA GLY A 209 -1.02 -23.05 0.71
C GLY A 209 0.48 -22.92 0.93
N THR A 210 1.20 -22.24 0.04
CA THR A 210 2.63 -21.97 0.16
C THR A 210 2.97 -20.50 -0.14
N ALA A 211 4.21 -20.11 0.16
CA ALA A 211 4.74 -18.81 -0.26
C ALA A 211 4.72 -18.69 -1.80
N LYS A 212 5.05 -19.77 -2.52
CA LYS A 212 5.04 -19.81 -3.98
C LYS A 212 3.65 -19.57 -4.57
N GLY A 213 2.58 -19.98 -3.88
CA GLY A 213 1.20 -19.67 -4.27
C GLY A 213 0.86 -18.18 -4.15
N LEU A 214 1.30 -17.49 -3.09
CA LEU A 214 1.14 -16.04 -3.00
C LEU A 214 2.01 -15.31 -4.03
N GLU A 215 3.26 -15.72 -4.23
CA GLU A 215 4.10 -15.17 -5.29
C GLU A 215 3.46 -15.37 -6.68
N ALA A 216 2.89 -16.55 -6.94
CA ALA A 216 2.12 -16.83 -8.16
C ALA A 216 0.89 -15.92 -8.30
N ASN A 217 0.25 -15.55 -7.19
CA ASN A 217 -0.87 -14.62 -7.18
C ASN A 217 -0.43 -13.20 -7.56
N TYR A 218 0.69 -12.70 -7.04
CA TYR A 218 1.25 -11.43 -7.48
C TYR A 218 1.64 -11.45 -8.96
N LYS A 219 2.30 -12.52 -9.42
CA LYS A 219 2.65 -12.71 -10.85
C LYS A 219 1.42 -12.69 -11.74
N LEU A 220 0.35 -13.38 -11.36
CA LEU A 220 -0.92 -13.34 -12.09
C LEU A 220 -1.44 -11.90 -12.24
N TYR A 221 -1.39 -11.10 -11.17
CA TYR A 221 -1.84 -9.70 -11.20
C TYR A 221 -0.94 -8.81 -12.05
N LEU A 222 0.37 -9.06 -12.06
CA LEU A 222 1.32 -8.37 -12.93
C LEU A 222 1.18 -8.79 -14.41
N ASP A 223 0.84 -10.04 -14.69
CA ASP A 223 0.64 -10.51 -16.07
C ASP A 223 -0.68 -9.99 -16.66
N ARG A 224 -1.75 -10.07 -15.88
CA ARG A 224 -3.11 -9.76 -16.35
C ARG A 224 -3.42 -8.26 -16.33
N GLY A 225 -2.90 -7.53 -15.33
CA GLY A 225 -3.14 -6.10 -15.09
C GLY A 225 -2.30 -5.14 -15.93
N ARG A 226 -2.29 -5.30 -17.26
CA ARG A 226 -1.44 -4.51 -18.18
C ARG A 226 -1.61 -2.99 -18.04
N SER A 227 -2.83 -2.50 -17.82
CA SER A 227 -3.10 -1.06 -17.64
C SER A 227 -2.42 -0.47 -16.40
N LEU A 228 -2.49 -1.15 -15.24
CA LEU A 228 -1.76 -0.76 -14.03
C LEU A 228 -0.25 -0.79 -14.28
N ASN A 229 0.28 -1.87 -14.86
CA ASN A 229 1.73 -1.98 -15.05
C ASN A 229 2.26 -0.99 -16.06
N ARG A 230 1.48 -0.66 -17.10
CA ARG A 230 1.78 0.45 -18.01
C ARG A 230 1.77 1.78 -17.28
N PHE A 231 0.83 2.00 -16.36
CA PHE A 231 0.78 3.19 -15.53
C PHE A 231 2.00 3.33 -14.60
N LEU A 232 2.37 2.25 -13.90
CA LEU A 232 3.47 2.24 -12.92
C LEU A 232 4.88 2.25 -13.54
N ARG A 233 4.99 2.18 -14.88
CA ARG A 233 6.21 2.50 -15.62
C ARG A 233 6.47 3.99 -15.77
N HIS A 234 5.49 4.83 -15.44
CA HIS A 234 5.63 6.29 -15.53
C HIS A 234 5.34 7.01 -14.22
N VAL A 235 4.44 6.46 -13.40
CA VAL A 235 4.03 7.06 -12.13
C VAL A 235 4.52 6.17 -10.98
N PRO A 236 5.45 6.65 -10.13
CA PRO A 236 5.91 5.92 -8.97
C PRO A 236 4.78 5.62 -7.98
N MET A 237 4.82 4.44 -7.34
CA MET A 237 3.85 4.08 -6.32
C MET A 237 4.37 4.23 -4.89
N PHE A 238 3.45 4.53 -3.97
CA PHE A 238 3.52 4.16 -2.56
C PHE A 238 2.41 3.17 -2.27
N THR A 239 2.57 2.35 -1.24
CA THR A 239 1.60 1.30 -0.95
C THR A 239 1.42 1.02 0.53
N MET A 240 0.20 0.63 0.90
CA MET A 240 -0.06 -0.13 2.11
C MET A 240 -0.83 -1.38 1.70
N PHE A 241 -0.61 -2.51 2.38
CA PHE A 241 -1.45 -3.68 2.18
C PHE A 241 -2.77 -3.55 2.94
N ASN A 242 -3.75 -4.35 2.56
CA ASN A 242 -4.95 -4.59 3.34
C ASN A 242 -5.16 -6.10 3.51
N ASP A 243 -6.38 -6.56 3.73
CA ASP A 243 -6.64 -7.98 4.00
C ASP A 243 -6.39 -8.84 2.77
N HIS A 244 -6.72 -8.44 1.54
CA HIS A 244 -6.60 -9.34 0.39
C HIS A 244 -5.16 -9.64 -0.07
N GLU A 245 -4.15 -8.89 0.36
CA GLU A 245 -2.74 -9.28 0.24
C GLU A 245 -2.34 -10.41 1.21
N VAL A 246 -3.12 -10.63 2.26
CA VAL A 246 -2.88 -11.62 3.30
C VAL A 246 -3.91 -12.76 3.23
N THR A 247 -5.15 -12.44 3.57
CA THR A 247 -6.40 -13.15 3.28
C THR A 247 -7.58 -12.27 3.70
N ASP A 248 -8.69 -12.38 2.95
CA ASP A 248 -10.02 -11.80 3.25
C ASP A 248 -10.36 -11.83 4.76
N ASN A 249 -10.68 -10.64 5.29
CA ASN A 249 -11.09 -10.32 6.66
C ASN A 249 -10.21 -10.97 7.75
N ILE A 250 -9.02 -10.41 7.99
CA ILE A 250 -8.17 -10.80 9.12
C ILE A 250 -8.38 -9.88 10.32
N ASP A 251 -8.61 -10.47 11.50
CA ASP A 251 -8.68 -9.78 12.78
C ASP A 251 -8.09 -10.63 13.91
N GLY A 252 -7.41 -9.99 14.86
CA GLY A 252 -6.76 -10.65 15.99
C GLY A 252 -5.27 -10.93 15.82
N SER A 253 -4.64 -10.54 14.70
CA SER A 253 -3.19 -10.73 14.50
C SER A 253 -2.34 -10.01 15.57
N GLY A 254 -2.86 -8.95 16.20
CA GLY A 254 -2.21 -8.22 17.29
C GLY A 254 -2.62 -8.63 18.71
N GLU A 255 -3.62 -9.49 18.90
CA GLU A 255 -4.15 -9.77 20.23
C GLU A 255 -3.40 -10.92 20.92
N VAL A 256 -2.45 -10.53 21.78
CA VAL A 256 -1.63 -11.44 22.59
C VAL A 256 -2.51 -12.39 23.42
N GLY A 257 -2.20 -13.68 23.35
CA GLY A 257 -2.93 -14.74 24.05
C GLY A 257 -4.05 -15.39 23.24
N LEU A 258 -4.35 -14.90 22.03
CA LEU A 258 -5.21 -15.64 21.11
C LEU A 258 -4.58 -16.96 20.68
N GLY A 259 -5.41 -17.98 20.52
CA GLY A 259 -5.00 -19.31 20.10
C GLY A 259 -4.88 -19.46 18.58
N ASP A 260 -5.21 -20.64 18.08
CA ASP A 260 -5.20 -20.96 16.66
C ASP A 260 -6.35 -20.28 15.91
N GLY A 261 -6.04 -19.59 14.80
CA GLY A 261 -7.00 -18.83 14.00
C GLY A 261 -6.41 -18.37 12.67
N ASN A 262 -7.25 -17.79 11.79
CA ASN A 262 -6.86 -17.37 10.44
C ASN A 262 -5.80 -16.26 10.45
N TYR A 263 -5.82 -15.37 11.45
CA TYR A 263 -4.87 -14.27 11.64
C TYR A 263 -3.38 -14.66 11.73
N LEU A 264 -3.06 -15.95 11.93
CA LEU A 264 -1.68 -16.47 11.92
C LEU A 264 -1.07 -16.57 10.51
N VAL A 265 -1.83 -16.23 9.47
CA VAL A 265 -1.34 -16.07 8.09
C VAL A 265 -0.64 -14.74 7.83
N ARG A 266 -0.80 -13.75 8.73
CA ARG A 266 -0.26 -12.39 8.56
C ARG A 266 1.20 -12.40 8.14
N ASP A 267 2.07 -12.87 9.02
CA ASP A 267 3.52 -12.81 8.83
C ASP A 267 4.03 -13.49 7.55
N PRO A 268 3.65 -14.75 7.27
CA PRO A 268 4.13 -15.41 6.07
C PRO A 268 3.65 -14.73 4.78
N ALA A 269 2.45 -14.12 4.76
CA ALA A 269 1.94 -13.41 3.60
C ALA A 269 2.52 -11.98 3.44
N VAL A 270 2.65 -11.22 4.53
CA VAL A 270 3.26 -9.88 4.51
C VAL A 270 4.72 -9.95 4.07
N ARG A 271 5.44 -11.01 4.41
CA ARG A 271 6.80 -11.26 3.87
C ARG A 271 6.83 -11.38 2.34
N VAL A 272 5.77 -11.90 1.71
CA VAL A 272 5.65 -11.92 0.25
C VAL A 272 5.36 -10.51 -0.28
N TRP A 273 4.42 -9.80 0.35
CA TRP A 273 4.11 -8.40 0.03
C TRP A 273 5.36 -7.50 0.10
N GLU A 274 6.25 -7.67 1.08
CA GLU A 274 7.48 -6.87 1.24
C GLU A 274 8.34 -6.83 -0.04
N HIS A 275 8.48 -7.95 -0.74
CA HIS A 275 9.34 -8.03 -1.94
C HIS A 275 8.59 -7.90 -3.27
N TYR A 276 7.25 -7.78 -3.23
CA TYR A 276 6.41 -7.53 -4.39
C TYR A 276 5.85 -6.10 -4.46
N ALA A 277 5.58 -5.48 -3.31
CA ALA A 277 4.98 -4.15 -3.22
C ALA A 277 5.61 -3.28 -2.12
N GLY A 278 5.86 -3.82 -0.92
CA GLY A 278 6.35 -3.05 0.23
C GLY A 278 7.72 -2.37 0.03
N TRP A 279 8.51 -2.85 -0.93
CA TRP A 279 9.78 -2.24 -1.37
C TRP A 279 9.62 -0.79 -1.86
N ALA A 280 8.42 -0.38 -2.30
CA ALA A 280 8.18 0.94 -2.85
C ALA A 280 8.11 2.05 -1.79
N ASN A 281 8.04 1.67 -0.52
CA ASN A 281 7.87 2.59 0.61
C ASN A 281 9.20 2.97 1.26
N ASP A 282 9.15 4.01 2.09
CA ASP A 282 10.31 4.45 2.85
C ASP A 282 10.74 3.46 3.90
N ALA A 283 12.05 3.49 4.16
CA ALA A 283 12.57 2.96 5.40
C ALA A 283 12.02 3.79 6.56
N ALA A 284 11.69 3.14 7.67
CA ALA A 284 11.28 3.81 8.90
C ALA A 284 11.90 3.09 10.09
N PRO A 285 12.21 3.78 11.21
CA PRO A 285 12.87 3.17 12.37
C PRO A 285 12.12 1.97 12.97
N GLN A 286 10.78 1.98 12.90
CA GLN A 286 9.93 0.89 13.38
C GLN A 286 9.89 -0.32 12.44
N LYS A 287 10.27 -0.17 11.17
CA LYS A 287 10.14 -1.22 10.14
C LYS A 287 11.36 -2.12 10.14
N ALA A 288 11.12 -3.42 10.00
CA ALA A 288 12.14 -4.41 9.70
C ALA A 288 11.50 -5.58 8.93
N PRO A 289 12.27 -6.48 8.31
CA PRO A 289 11.71 -7.67 7.65
C PRO A 289 11.14 -8.69 8.64
N VAL A 290 10.05 -9.34 8.26
CA VAL A 290 9.46 -10.45 9.03
C VAL A 290 10.42 -11.65 9.09
N LEU A 291 10.65 -12.18 10.30
CA LEU A 291 11.48 -13.37 10.51
C LEU A 291 10.61 -14.62 10.60
N LEU A 292 11.08 -15.72 10.01
CA LEU A 292 10.50 -17.05 10.12
C LEU A 292 11.55 -17.95 10.79
N GLY A 293 11.12 -18.86 11.65
CA GLY A 293 12.03 -19.82 12.27
C GLY A 293 11.36 -21.11 12.70
N ASP A 294 12.20 -22.09 12.97
CA ASP A 294 11.86 -23.40 13.50
C ASP A 294 12.65 -23.60 14.79
N GLY A 295 11.93 -23.63 15.92
CA GLY A 295 12.52 -23.69 17.24
C GLY A 295 11.86 -24.74 18.13
N THR A 296 12.12 -24.65 19.43
CA THR A 296 11.51 -25.47 20.48
C THR A 296 11.06 -24.59 21.63
N ALA A 297 9.95 -24.95 22.27
CA ALA A 297 9.50 -24.34 23.51
C ALA A 297 10.42 -24.79 24.66
N GLU A 298 11.45 -24.03 24.98
CA GLU A 298 12.32 -24.29 26.13
C GLU A 298 11.65 -23.76 27.42
N GLY A 299 11.33 -24.68 28.34
CA GLY A 299 10.62 -24.33 29.57
C GLY A 299 9.24 -23.70 29.31
N GLU A 300 8.81 -22.80 30.20
CA GLU A 300 7.45 -22.28 30.16
C GLU A 300 7.24 -21.13 29.18
N ASN A 301 8.28 -20.44 28.71
CA ASN A 301 8.12 -19.23 27.92
C ASN A 301 9.34 -18.77 27.11
N VAL A 302 10.25 -19.69 26.75
CA VAL A 302 11.41 -19.37 25.89
C VAL A 302 11.32 -20.11 24.56
N ILE A 303 11.35 -19.38 23.45
CA ILE A 303 11.60 -19.97 22.14
C ILE A 303 13.11 -20.13 21.99
N PHE A 304 13.57 -21.36 21.80
CA PHE A 304 14.96 -21.67 21.46
C PHE A 304 15.07 -22.09 20.00
N ASP A 305 15.91 -21.39 19.23
CA ASP A 305 16.21 -21.72 17.83
C ASP A 305 17.74 -21.71 17.63
N PRO A 306 18.38 -22.89 17.45
CA PRO A 306 19.83 -22.97 17.33
C PRO A 306 20.38 -22.37 16.03
N ASN A 307 19.51 -22.13 15.03
CA ASN A 307 19.89 -21.57 13.74
C ASN A 307 19.65 -20.04 13.66
N ALA A 308 18.95 -19.47 14.64
CA ALA A 308 18.69 -18.04 14.70
C ALA A 308 19.90 -17.21 15.18
N ASP A 309 19.83 -15.91 14.94
CA ASP A 309 20.70 -14.90 15.54
C ASP A 309 19.86 -13.68 15.95
N PHE A 310 19.26 -13.76 17.13
CA PHE A 310 18.44 -12.69 17.70
C PHE A 310 19.26 -11.53 18.28
N SER A 311 20.60 -11.62 18.32
CA SER A 311 21.43 -10.51 18.82
C SER A 311 21.31 -9.24 17.97
N LYS A 312 20.80 -9.38 16.73
CA LYS A 312 20.52 -8.30 15.77
C LYS A 312 19.05 -7.85 15.77
N LEU A 313 18.21 -8.48 16.58
CA LEU A 313 16.80 -8.15 16.69
C LEU A 313 16.64 -6.88 17.53
N ASP A 314 16.22 -5.77 16.92
CA ASP A 314 15.76 -4.61 17.68
C ASP A 314 14.34 -4.89 18.22
N PRO A 315 14.16 -4.99 19.56
CA PRO A 315 12.84 -5.23 20.15
C PRO A 315 11.79 -4.18 19.76
N LYS A 316 12.19 -2.94 19.46
CA LYS A 316 11.27 -1.86 19.08
C LYS A 316 10.64 -2.02 17.70
N THR A 317 11.16 -2.95 16.89
CA THR A 317 10.63 -3.26 15.56
C THR A 317 9.69 -4.47 15.56
N VAL A 318 9.48 -5.09 16.72
CA VAL A 318 8.68 -6.32 16.87
C VAL A 318 7.25 -5.95 17.20
N SER A 319 6.29 -6.37 16.37
CA SER A 319 4.86 -6.20 16.67
C SER A 319 4.34 -7.34 17.55
N THR A 320 4.32 -8.56 17.01
CA THR A 320 3.92 -9.79 17.72
C THR A 320 4.73 -10.99 17.24
N ILE A 321 4.77 -12.04 18.05
CA ILE A 321 5.33 -13.33 17.69
C ILE A 321 4.17 -14.30 17.48
N HIS A 322 4.08 -14.92 16.31
CA HIS A 322 3.08 -15.95 16.04
C HIS A 322 3.72 -17.33 16.14
N ILE A 323 3.07 -18.25 16.86
CA ILE A 323 3.41 -19.68 16.85
C ILE A 323 2.38 -20.40 16.00
N GLY A 324 2.88 -21.23 15.09
CA GLY A 324 2.09 -21.95 14.11
C GLY A 324 1.58 -21.10 12.96
N PRO A 325 2.38 -20.21 12.35
CA PRO A 325 1.97 -19.52 11.14
C PRO A 325 1.66 -20.52 10.02
N PHE A 326 0.78 -20.13 9.10
CA PHE A 326 0.40 -20.96 7.97
C PHE A 326 -0.03 -20.10 6.79
N PHE A 327 0.02 -20.65 5.58
CA PHE A 327 -0.61 -20.04 4.41
C PHE A 327 -2.04 -20.57 4.25
N LYS A 328 -2.98 -19.72 3.84
CA LYS A 328 -4.35 -20.15 3.51
C LYS A 328 -4.31 -21.27 2.46
N GLN A 329 -5.12 -22.31 2.66
CA GLN A 329 -5.11 -23.59 1.90
C GLN A 329 -3.91 -24.52 2.19
N GLY A 330 -2.96 -24.09 3.02
CA GLY A 330 -1.84 -24.91 3.45
C GLY A 330 -2.20 -25.92 4.55
N PRO A 331 -1.24 -26.75 4.97
CA PRO A 331 -1.44 -27.73 6.02
C PRO A 331 -1.94 -27.10 7.32
N LYS A 332 -3.11 -27.52 7.78
CA LYS A 332 -3.72 -27.04 9.02
C LYS A 332 -3.36 -27.88 10.24
N ASP A 333 -2.53 -28.91 10.08
CA ASP A 333 -2.14 -29.79 11.18
C ASP A 333 -1.53 -28.98 12.32
N LYS A 334 -2.30 -28.87 13.39
CA LYS A 334 -1.95 -28.09 14.56
C LYS A 334 -0.75 -28.70 15.26
N ALA A 335 -0.62 -30.04 15.28
CA ALA A 335 0.50 -30.71 15.93
C ALA A 335 1.84 -30.33 15.28
N ALA A 336 1.91 -30.32 13.95
CA ALA A 336 3.08 -29.92 13.17
C ALA A 336 3.44 -28.42 13.27
N ARG A 337 2.51 -27.56 13.73
CA ARG A 337 2.69 -26.11 13.81
C ARG A 337 3.08 -25.59 15.21
N GLY A 338 3.05 -26.43 16.24
CA GLY A 338 3.29 -26.03 17.64
C GLY A 338 2.28 -26.58 18.64
N GLY A 339 1.29 -27.35 18.16
CA GLY A 339 0.33 -28.08 18.97
C GLY A 339 -0.47 -27.15 19.90
N PRO A 340 -0.50 -27.43 21.21
CA PRO A 340 -1.16 -26.56 22.20
C PRO A 340 -0.62 -25.12 22.25
N ASN A 341 0.60 -24.86 21.76
CA ASN A 341 1.24 -23.55 21.82
C ASN A 341 0.94 -22.67 20.60
N VAL A 342 0.16 -23.13 19.62
CA VAL A 342 -0.24 -22.29 18.48
C VAL A 342 -1.05 -21.08 18.98
N GLY A 343 -0.63 -19.88 18.59
CA GLY A 343 -1.24 -18.63 19.05
C GLY A 343 -0.39 -17.38 18.82
N VAL A 344 -0.88 -16.27 19.37
CA VAL A 344 -0.26 -14.93 19.31
C VAL A 344 0.43 -14.64 20.65
N TYR A 345 1.67 -14.21 20.57
CA TYR A 345 2.56 -13.92 21.69
C TYR A 345 3.17 -12.53 21.53
N ARG A 346 3.64 -11.94 22.61
CA ARG A 346 4.53 -10.77 22.58
C ARG A 346 5.96 -11.16 22.95
N LEU A 347 6.90 -10.37 22.45
CA LEU A 347 8.28 -10.42 22.91
C LEU A 347 8.36 -9.80 24.31
N GLU A 348 8.96 -10.51 25.25
CA GLU A 348 9.31 -9.97 26.58
C GLU A 348 10.80 -9.59 26.62
N GLU A 349 11.66 -10.42 26.05
CA GLU A 349 13.11 -10.25 26.15
C GLU A 349 13.84 -10.99 25.02
N VAL A 350 14.86 -10.36 24.45
CA VAL A 350 15.89 -11.08 23.68
C VAL A 350 16.91 -11.60 24.69
N VAL A 351 16.80 -12.88 25.05
CA VAL A 351 17.59 -13.47 26.15
C VAL A 351 19.05 -13.64 25.73
N ASP A 352 19.27 -14.21 24.54
CA ASP A 352 20.58 -14.39 23.94
C ASP A 352 20.44 -14.55 22.42
N LYS A 353 21.55 -14.89 21.74
CA LYS A 353 21.61 -15.11 20.29
C LYS A 353 20.55 -16.07 19.76
N ASN A 354 20.15 -17.07 20.54
CA ASN A 354 19.31 -18.18 20.12
C ASN A 354 18.02 -18.30 20.92
N ARG A 355 17.74 -17.37 21.84
CA ARG A 355 16.57 -17.41 22.74
C ARG A 355 15.77 -16.12 22.76
N LEU A 356 14.46 -16.27 22.58
CA LEU A 356 13.47 -15.22 22.84
C LEU A 356 12.58 -15.62 24.00
N ARG A 357 12.40 -14.74 24.99
CA ARG A 357 11.36 -14.89 26.00
C ARG A 357 10.08 -14.27 25.49
N VAL A 358 8.98 -15.00 25.64
CA VAL A 358 7.66 -14.58 25.16
C VAL A 358 6.61 -14.59 26.27
N SER A 359 5.48 -13.96 26.01
CA SER A 359 4.27 -14.16 26.82
C SER A 359 3.01 -14.20 25.93
N PRO A 360 1.93 -14.90 26.34
CA PRO A 360 1.78 -15.66 27.59
C PRO A 360 2.68 -16.92 27.64
N LYS A 361 2.67 -17.63 28.79
CA LYS A 361 3.38 -18.90 28.91
C LYS A 361 2.86 -19.93 27.90
N PHE A 362 3.74 -20.82 27.44
CA PHE A 362 3.37 -21.98 26.66
C PHE A 362 2.42 -22.88 27.45
N LYS A 363 1.48 -23.50 26.73
CA LYS A 363 0.58 -24.50 27.33
C LYS A 363 1.29 -25.83 27.52
N LYS A 364 2.32 -26.11 26.73
CA LYS A 364 3.13 -27.33 26.85
C LYS A 364 4.60 -27.04 26.50
N PRO A 365 5.56 -27.24 27.44
CA PRO A 365 6.98 -27.10 27.15
C PRO A 365 7.50 -28.22 26.23
N ASP A 366 8.73 -28.06 25.75
CA ASP A 366 9.55 -29.02 25.01
C ASP A 366 8.95 -29.49 23.67
N LEU A 367 8.01 -28.72 23.12
CA LEU A 367 7.45 -28.97 21.80
C LEU A 367 8.21 -28.23 20.71
N PRO A 368 8.39 -28.84 19.53
CA PRO A 368 8.80 -28.12 18.32
C PRO A 368 7.80 -27.00 18.00
N LEU A 369 8.32 -25.84 17.61
CA LEU A 369 7.57 -24.65 17.26
C LEU A 369 7.95 -24.19 15.86
N LYS A 370 6.94 -23.91 15.03
CA LYS A 370 7.12 -23.00 13.89
C LYS A 370 6.74 -21.63 14.37
N TYR A 371 7.58 -20.62 14.19
CA TYR A 371 7.28 -19.28 14.67
C TYR A 371 7.65 -18.21 13.65
N THR A 372 7.00 -17.06 13.79
CA THR A 372 7.37 -15.82 13.10
C THR A 372 7.56 -14.69 14.09
N VAL A 373 8.45 -13.76 13.77
CA VAL A 373 8.59 -12.48 14.45
C VAL A 373 8.05 -11.41 13.51
N GLY A 374 6.81 -11.00 13.75
CA GLY A 374 6.10 -9.95 13.02
C GLY A 374 6.67 -8.57 13.30
N ARG A 375 6.38 -7.63 12.40
CA ARG A 375 6.99 -6.31 12.35
C ARG A 375 5.95 -5.21 12.25
N HIS A 376 6.37 -3.98 12.51
CA HIS A 376 5.58 -2.80 12.21
C HIS A 376 5.74 -2.43 10.73
N HIS A 377 4.65 -2.05 10.06
CA HIS A 377 4.67 -1.67 8.65
C HIS A 377 4.21 -0.24 8.37
N TYR A 378 3.67 0.46 9.37
CA TYR A 378 3.30 1.88 9.30
C TYR A 378 4.52 2.79 9.10
N TRP A 379 4.33 3.92 8.41
CA TRP A 379 5.38 4.87 8.07
C TRP A 379 4.79 6.23 7.67
N ASP A 380 5.64 7.24 7.56
CA ASP A 380 5.25 8.59 7.21
C ASP A 380 6.28 9.26 6.28
N ARG A 381 5.85 10.32 5.61
CA ARG A 381 6.70 11.16 4.76
C ARG A 381 6.17 12.57 4.66
N VAL A 382 7.08 13.55 4.70
CA VAL A 382 6.77 14.95 4.39
C VAL A 382 7.19 15.29 2.96
N ILE A 383 6.27 15.87 2.19
CA ILE A 383 6.54 16.40 0.84
C ILE A 383 6.12 17.88 0.84
N GLY A 384 7.09 18.79 0.76
CA GLY A 384 6.81 20.23 0.89
C GLY A 384 6.15 20.55 2.25
N ASN A 385 4.93 21.08 2.23
CA ASN A 385 4.13 21.38 3.43
C ASN A 385 2.99 20.37 3.66
N MET A 386 3.11 19.15 3.14
CA MET A 386 2.14 18.07 3.31
C MET A 386 2.78 16.89 4.03
N HIS A 387 2.10 16.35 5.03
CA HIS A 387 2.55 15.17 5.79
C HIS A 387 1.63 13.99 5.47
N PHE A 388 2.18 12.96 4.82
CA PHE A 388 1.49 11.71 4.52
C PHE A 388 1.82 10.70 5.61
N ILE A 389 0.81 10.17 6.30
CA ILE A 389 0.95 9.25 7.42
C ILE A 389 0.20 7.96 7.08
N PHE A 390 0.93 6.87 6.83
CA PHE A 390 0.38 5.59 6.39
C PHE A 390 0.16 4.65 7.56
N LEU A 391 -1.08 4.22 7.75
CA LEU A 391 -1.48 3.31 8.81
C LEU A 391 -1.56 1.87 8.31
N ASP A 392 -0.92 0.96 9.04
CA ASP A 392 -1.26 -0.46 9.01
C ASP A 392 -2.51 -0.68 9.88
N THR A 393 -3.58 -1.22 9.31
CA THR A 393 -4.87 -1.44 10.00
C THR A 393 -5.20 -2.93 10.17
N ARG A 394 -4.26 -3.81 9.79
CA ARG A 394 -4.46 -5.26 9.77
C ARG A 394 -3.49 -6.01 10.67
N SER A 395 -2.23 -5.60 10.75
CA SER A 395 -1.20 -6.38 11.45
C SER A 395 -1.41 -6.50 12.95
N GLU A 396 -1.83 -5.40 13.56
CA GLU A 396 -1.90 -5.23 15.01
C GLU A 396 -3.34 -5.14 15.51
N ARG A 397 -4.34 -5.33 14.65
CA ARG A 397 -5.73 -5.26 15.08
C ARG A 397 -6.08 -6.41 16.04
N GLY A 398 -6.85 -6.06 17.06
CA GLY A 398 -7.45 -7.03 17.98
C GLY A 398 -8.62 -7.76 17.32
N LYS A 399 -9.07 -8.85 17.95
CA LYS A 399 -10.20 -9.63 17.44
C LYS A 399 -11.49 -8.84 17.54
N TRP A 400 -12.30 -8.93 16.49
CA TRP A 400 -13.65 -8.41 16.50
C TRP A 400 -14.57 -9.31 17.34
N LEU A 401 -15.27 -8.72 18.31
CA LEU A 401 -16.16 -9.44 19.24
C LEU A 401 -17.65 -9.16 19.03
N GLY A 402 -17.99 -8.50 17.92
CA GLY A 402 -19.36 -8.14 17.55
C GLY A 402 -19.79 -6.75 18.04
N VAL A 403 -20.88 -6.25 17.46
CA VAL A 403 -21.37 -4.86 17.64
C VAL A 403 -21.51 -4.47 19.11
N LYS A 404 -22.01 -5.37 19.95
CA LYS A 404 -22.21 -5.13 21.39
C LYS A 404 -20.91 -4.82 22.16
N ARG A 405 -19.77 -5.18 21.60
CA ARG A 405 -18.42 -5.03 22.17
C ARG A 405 -17.59 -4.01 21.39
N SER A 406 -18.18 -3.26 20.46
CA SER A 406 -17.46 -2.29 19.62
C SER A 406 -16.94 -1.07 20.39
N HIS A 407 -17.56 -0.75 21.53
CA HIS A 407 -17.20 0.35 22.42
C HIS A 407 -16.29 -0.09 23.58
N ASP A 408 -15.90 -1.36 23.64
CA ASP A 408 -15.03 -1.87 24.69
C ASP A 408 -13.63 -1.26 24.60
N GLU A 409 -13.09 -0.88 25.76
CA GLU A 409 -11.78 -0.22 25.86
C GLU A 409 -10.62 -1.13 25.44
N ASP A 410 -10.81 -2.45 25.49
CA ASP A 410 -9.79 -3.44 25.15
C ASP A 410 -9.75 -3.80 23.66
N ARG A 411 -10.62 -3.18 22.83
CA ARG A 411 -10.67 -3.40 21.38
C ARG A 411 -9.88 -2.30 20.66
N PHE A 412 -9.01 -2.71 19.75
CA PHE A 412 -8.10 -1.84 19.01
C PHE A 412 -7.91 -2.32 17.57
N ILE A 413 -7.61 -1.39 16.67
CA ILE A 413 -7.27 -1.63 15.28
C ILE A 413 -5.79 -1.34 14.98
N LEU A 414 -5.22 -0.31 15.60
CA LEU A 414 -3.81 0.07 15.40
C LEU A 414 -2.89 -0.66 16.38
N GLY A 415 -3.39 -1.01 17.57
CA GLY A 415 -2.52 -1.42 18.67
C GLY A 415 -1.84 -0.22 19.33
N GLU A 416 -1.33 -0.42 20.54
CA GLU A 416 -0.80 0.66 21.38
C GLU A 416 0.40 1.37 20.73
N THR A 417 1.37 0.62 20.22
CA THR A 417 2.62 1.16 19.66
C THR A 417 2.35 2.05 18.44
N GLN A 418 1.56 1.59 17.48
CA GLN A 418 1.22 2.39 16.31
C GLN A 418 0.31 3.56 16.67
N ARG A 419 -0.65 3.40 17.60
CA ARG A 419 -1.50 4.49 18.06
C ARG A 419 -0.68 5.64 18.66
N GLU A 420 0.24 5.34 19.56
CA GLU A 420 1.10 6.34 20.18
C GLU A 420 1.99 7.05 19.16
N TRP A 421 2.61 6.27 18.26
CA TRP A 421 3.38 6.82 17.15
C TRP A 421 2.52 7.76 16.29
N PHE A 422 1.34 7.32 15.87
CA PHE A 422 0.46 8.09 15.00
C PHE A 422 0.04 9.41 15.64
N LEU A 423 -0.41 9.37 16.90
CA LEU A 423 -0.83 10.55 17.64
C LEU A 423 0.33 11.55 17.78
N LYS A 424 1.53 11.06 18.10
CA LYS A 424 2.73 11.91 18.19
C LYS A 424 3.08 12.52 16.83
N THR A 425 3.14 11.70 15.78
CA THR A 425 3.48 12.11 14.40
C THR A 425 2.50 13.15 13.87
N ALA A 426 1.20 12.97 14.09
CA ALA A 426 0.17 13.92 13.68
C ALA A 426 0.25 15.23 14.48
N THR A 427 0.28 15.16 15.81
CA THR A 427 0.25 16.35 16.68
C THR A 427 1.51 17.21 16.61
N GLU A 428 2.68 16.60 16.40
CA GLU A 428 3.94 17.33 16.30
C GLU A 428 4.24 17.87 14.90
N SER A 429 3.47 17.45 13.87
CA SER A 429 3.72 17.77 12.47
C SER A 429 3.77 19.28 12.20
N LYS A 430 4.80 19.69 11.46
CA LYS A 430 4.99 21.08 11.00
C LYS A 430 4.35 21.36 9.64
N ALA A 431 3.88 20.33 8.93
CA ALA A 431 3.18 20.48 7.66
C ALA A 431 1.87 21.27 7.81
N ASP A 432 1.42 21.94 6.75
CA ASP A 432 0.17 22.69 6.71
C ASP A 432 -1.03 21.77 6.47
N PHE A 433 -0.82 20.63 5.80
CA PHE A 433 -1.84 19.61 5.53
C PHE A 433 -1.38 18.25 6.04
N LEU A 434 -2.29 17.51 6.68
CA LEU A 434 -2.07 16.13 7.08
C LEU A 434 -2.95 15.21 6.24
N PHE A 435 -2.34 14.24 5.56
CA PHE A 435 -3.01 13.17 4.84
C PHE A 435 -2.81 11.87 5.62
N VAL A 436 -3.88 11.32 6.19
CA VAL A 436 -3.85 10.03 6.88
C VAL A 436 -4.31 8.96 5.90
N ILE A 437 -3.40 8.07 5.50
CA ILE A 437 -3.68 6.99 4.56
C ILE A 437 -4.03 5.75 5.38
N SER A 438 -5.28 5.30 5.28
CA SER A 438 -5.81 4.19 6.08
C SER A 438 -6.47 3.16 5.17
N GLY A 439 -6.10 1.88 5.29
CA GLY A 439 -6.74 0.82 4.51
C GLY A 439 -8.25 0.74 4.77
N ASP A 440 -8.64 0.92 6.04
CA ASP A 440 -10.01 0.81 6.51
C ASP A 440 -10.73 2.16 6.72
N PRO A 441 -12.06 2.21 6.60
CA PRO A 441 -12.88 3.40 6.86
C PRO A 441 -12.94 3.75 8.36
N TRP A 442 -13.09 5.05 8.66
CA TRP A 442 -13.15 5.56 10.03
C TRP A 442 -14.57 5.71 10.56
N VAL A 443 -15.43 6.40 9.81
CA VAL A 443 -16.80 6.73 10.25
C VAL A 443 -17.91 6.12 9.40
N ILE A 444 -17.55 5.35 8.37
CA ILE A 444 -18.52 4.60 7.57
C ILE A 444 -18.41 3.12 7.88
N TYR A 445 -19.55 2.47 7.95
CA TYR A 445 -19.62 1.07 8.35
C TYR A 445 -19.20 0.21 7.17
N HIS A 446 -18.60 -0.92 7.47
CA HIS A 446 -18.48 -2.00 6.51
C HIS A 446 -19.31 -3.17 7.02
N SER A 447 -20.46 -3.42 6.40
CA SER A 447 -21.32 -4.57 6.69
C SER A 447 -21.17 -5.65 5.61
N ALA A 448 -21.81 -6.81 5.83
CA ALA A 448 -21.89 -7.87 4.83
C ALA A 448 -23.15 -7.78 3.96
N PHE A 449 -23.85 -6.62 3.94
CA PHE A 449 -25.15 -6.48 3.28
C PHE A 449 -25.14 -6.89 1.81
N HIS A 450 -24.11 -6.54 1.05
CA HIS A 450 -23.95 -6.93 -0.36
C HIS A 450 -23.95 -8.45 -0.61
N VAL A 451 -23.57 -9.26 0.38
CA VAL A 451 -23.57 -10.73 0.31
C VAL A 451 -24.80 -11.34 0.99
N ARG A 452 -25.18 -10.84 2.17
CA ARG A 452 -26.20 -11.48 3.03
C ARG A 452 -27.58 -10.86 2.93
N GLY A 453 -27.65 -9.55 2.66
CA GLY A 453 -28.90 -8.79 2.53
C GLY A 453 -29.73 -8.64 3.80
N ASP A 454 -29.23 -9.10 4.96
CA ASP A 454 -30.00 -9.25 6.20
C ASP A 454 -29.60 -8.28 7.32
N GLY A 455 -28.49 -7.55 7.18
CA GLY A 455 -28.02 -6.58 8.17
C GLY A 455 -27.07 -5.53 7.63
N THR A 456 -27.18 -4.33 8.19
CA THR A 456 -26.34 -3.16 7.88
C THR A 456 -25.38 -2.83 9.02
N GLU A 457 -25.34 -3.68 10.04
CA GLU A 457 -24.42 -3.58 11.17
C GLU A 457 -22.98 -3.84 10.71
N SER A 458 -22.02 -3.19 11.39
CA SER A 458 -20.60 -3.39 11.11
C SER A 458 -20.19 -4.86 11.26
N LYS A 459 -19.42 -5.37 10.30
CA LYS A 459 -18.76 -6.68 10.37
C LYS A 459 -17.41 -6.62 11.12
N GLY A 460 -17.06 -5.47 11.70
CA GLY A 460 -15.79 -5.25 12.39
C GLY A 460 -14.65 -4.80 11.46
N ASP A 461 -14.98 -4.43 10.22
CA ASP A 461 -13.99 -4.17 9.18
C ASP A 461 -13.77 -2.66 8.98
N GLY A 462 -13.13 -2.07 9.99
CA GLY A 462 -12.84 -0.65 10.10
C GLY A 462 -13.18 -0.08 11.47
N PHE A 463 -12.94 1.21 11.66
CA PHE A 463 -12.94 1.81 13.01
C PHE A 463 -14.33 1.88 13.65
N ALA A 464 -15.41 1.74 12.88
CA ALA A 464 -16.75 1.53 13.43
C ALA A 464 -16.89 0.21 14.22
N GLY A 465 -15.97 -0.75 14.05
CA GLY A 465 -15.85 -1.93 14.92
C GLY A 465 -14.98 -1.72 16.16
N TYR A 466 -14.24 -0.61 16.26
CA TYR A 466 -13.24 -0.37 17.30
C TYR A 466 -13.38 1.05 17.82
N VAL A 467 -14.58 1.35 18.34
CA VAL A 467 -15.07 2.71 18.59
C VAL A 467 -14.25 3.41 19.66
N HIS A 468 -13.88 2.72 20.75
CA HIS A 468 -13.08 3.35 21.81
C HIS A 468 -11.77 3.92 21.27
N GLU A 469 -11.00 3.12 20.51
CA GLU A 469 -9.77 3.61 19.88
C GLU A 469 -10.03 4.69 18.83
N ARG A 470 -11.09 4.55 18.02
CA ARG A 470 -11.50 5.58 17.06
C ARG A 470 -11.70 6.95 17.73
N GLU A 471 -12.40 6.97 18.86
CA GLU A 471 -12.70 8.22 19.57
C GLU A 471 -11.42 8.84 20.17
N ILE A 472 -10.50 8.04 20.73
CA ILE A 472 -9.18 8.53 21.17
C ILE A 472 -8.46 9.25 20.02
N LEU A 473 -8.46 8.64 18.84
CA LEU A 473 -7.79 9.19 17.66
C LEU A 473 -8.46 10.47 17.18
N LEU A 474 -9.79 10.44 16.98
CA LEU A 474 -10.53 11.60 16.49
C LEU A 474 -10.48 12.78 17.46
N GLU A 475 -10.60 12.57 18.76
CA GLU A 475 -10.47 13.64 19.76
C GLU A 475 -9.09 14.30 19.76
N ALA A 476 -8.03 13.56 19.43
CA ALA A 476 -6.69 14.13 19.29
C ALA A 476 -6.56 14.91 17.98
N LEU A 477 -7.09 14.40 16.87
CA LEU A 477 -7.07 15.08 15.57
C LEU A 477 -7.93 16.35 15.58
N ASP A 478 -9.07 16.35 16.27
CA ASP A 478 -9.96 17.52 16.43
C ASP A 478 -9.28 18.70 17.14
N LYS A 479 -8.19 18.46 17.90
CA LYS A 479 -7.40 19.50 18.56
C LYS A 479 -6.34 20.13 17.66
N ILE A 480 -6.11 19.58 16.47
CA ILE A 480 -5.13 20.08 15.51
C ILE A 480 -5.78 21.23 14.71
N GLU A 481 -5.21 22.44 14.76
CA GLU A 481 -5.77 23.61 14.07
C GLU A 481 -5.70 23.53 12.52
N LYS A 482 -5.03 22.50 12.00
CA LYS A 482 -4.74 22.30 10.58
C LYS A 482 -5.69 21.27 9.96
N PRO A 483 -5.93 21.32 8.63
CA PRO A 483 -6.71 20.30 7.95
C PRO A 483 -6.11 18.91 8.08
N VAL A 484 -6.93 17.95 8.48
CA VAL A 484 -6.62 16.51 8.51
C VAL A 484 -7.55 15.80 7.54
N LEU A 485 -6.98 15.21 6.49
CA LEU A 485 -7.70 14.51 5.43
C LEU A 485 -7.37 13.03 5.53
N ILE A 486 -8.35 12.23 5.96
CA ILE A 486 -8.25 10.79 6.07
C ILE A 486 -8.70 10.19 4.73
N LEU A 487 -7.82 9.44 4.07
CA LEU A 487 -8.10 8.80 2.79
C LEU A 487 -8.21 7.29 2.99
N THR A 488 -9.38 6.73 2.68
CA THR A 488 -9.73 5.33 3.03
C THR A 488 -10.06 4.47 1.81
N GLY A 489 -10.18 3.15 2.01
CA GLY A 489 -10.54 2.13 1.01
C GLY A 489 -11.50 1.05 1.56
N ASP A 490 -11.39 -0.18 1.06
CA ASP A 490 -12.05 -1.39 1.58
C ASP A 490 -13.57 -1.53 1.31
N VAL A 491 -14.43 -0.59 1.73
CA VAL A 491 -15.92 -0.77 1.70
C VAL A 491 -16.51 -0.93 0.29
N HIS A 492 -15.72 -0.64 -0.75
CA HIS A 492 -16.15 -0.56 -2.15
C HIS A 492 -17.27 0.45 -2.39
N HIS A 493 -17.19 1.62 -1.75
CA HIS A 493 -18.21 2.64 -1.88
C HIS A 493 -17.63 4.05 -1.67
N PRO A 494 -17.77 5.01 -2.60
CA PRO A 494 -17.18 6.32 -2.43
C PRO A 494 -18.03 7.25 -1.54
N PHE A 495 -17.38 8.00 -0.66
CA PHE A 495 -18.04 9.05 0.15
C PHE A 495 -17.07 10.18 0.55
N ALA A 496 -17.65 11.31 0.95
CA ALA A 496 -16.97 12.40 1.64
C ALA A 496 -17.74 12.73 2.92
N ALA A 497 -17.09 12.59 4.06
CA ALA A 497 -17.65 12.85 5.38
C ALA A 497 -16.84 13.94 6.10
N GLN A 498 -17.53 14.97 6.58
CA GLN A 498 -16.97 15.93 7.51
C GLN A 498 -17.19 15.39 8.93
N ILE A 499 -16.10 15.09 9.63
CA ILE A 499 -16.13 14.57 11.00
C ILE A 499 -16.17 15.72 12.01
N SER A 500 -15.36 16.75 11.77
CA SER A 500 -15.32 18.01 12.51
C SER A 500 -14.98 19.17 11.57
N ASP A 501 -14.68 20.36 12.10
CA ASP A 501 -14.33 21.51 11.25
C ASP A 501 -13.03 21.27 10.47
N ASN A 502 -12.04 20.62 11.10
CA ASN A 502 -10.72 20.37 10.54
C ASN A 502 -10.51 18.91 10.05
N VAL A 503 -11.27 17.93 10.53
CA VAL A 503 -11.10 16.51 10.18
C VAL A 503 -12.14 16.04 9.16
N TRP A 504 -11.66 15.47 8.06
CA TRP A 504 -12.47 14.97 6.95
C TRP A 504 -12.04 13.55 6.56
N GLU A 505 -13.00 12.71 6.18
CA GLU A 505 -12.74 11.41 5.59
C GLU A 505 -13.24 11.36 4.14
N PHE A 506 -12.38 10.87 3.24
CA PHE A 506 -12.70 10.58 1.86
C PHE A 506 -12.43 9.10 1.59
N LEU A 507 -13.49 8.33 1.42
CA LEU A 507 -13.38 6.94 0.99
C LEU A 507 -13.37 6.86 -0.52
N CYS A 508 -12.32 6.23 -1.04
CA CYS A 508 -12.18 5.97 -2.46
C CYS A 508 -13.16 4.89 -2.92
N SER A 509 -13.75 5.09 -4.11
CA SER A 509 -14.42 4.02 -4.84
C SER A 509 -13.41 2.89 -5.13
N PRO A 510 -13.82 1.62 -5.22
CA PRO A 510 -12.92 0.58 -5.69
C PRO A 510 -12.48 0.92 -7.11
N ILE A 511 -11.20 0.72 -7.41
CA ILE A 511 -10.68 0.96 -8.77
C ILE A 511 -11.32 -0.01 -9.76
N ASN A 512 -11.56 -1.26 -9.34
CA ASN A 512 -12.07 -2.31 -10.21
C ASN A 512 -12.87 -3.41 -9.50
N SER A 513 -12.81 -3.53 -8.17
CA SER A 513 -13.78 -4.36 -7.43
C SER A 513 -15.19 -3.81 -7.61
N ALA A 514 -16.20 -4.69 -7.47
CA ALA A 514 -17.59 -4.27 -7.64
C ALA A 514 -18.01 -3.29 -6.56
N ASN A 515 -18.64 -2.18 -6.95
CA ASN A 515 -19.25 -1.25 -6.00
C ASN A 515 -20.29 -1.98 -5.14
N HIS A 516 -20.31 -1.64 -3.87
CA HIS A 516 -21.27 -2.20 -2.93
C HIS A 516 -22.51 -1.30 -2.83
N PRO A 517 -23.71 -1.89 -2.60
CA PRO A 517 -24.92 -1.16 -2.25
C PRO A 517 -24.76 -0.33 -0.97
N LEU A 518 -25.59 0.71 -0.83
CA LEU A 518 -25.59 1.63 0.31
C LEU A 518 -25.77 0.93 1.66
N GLY A 519 -26.51 -0.19 1.72
CA GLY A 519 -26.63 -1.01 2.93
C GLY A 519 -25.31 -1.57 3.45
N THR A 520 -24.31 -1.78 2.57
CA THR A 520 -22.95 -2.17 2.99
C THR A 520 -22.29 -1.08 3.82
N ALA A 521 -22.54 0.18 3.47
CA ALA A 521 -21.98 1.36 4.13
C ALA A 521 -22.71 1.72 5.45
N GLY A 522 -23.72 0.96 5.87
CA GLY A 522 -24.53 1.27 7.05
C GLY A 522 -25.69 2.24 6.79
N LEU A 523 -26.13 2.37 5.53
CA LEU A 523 -27.21 3.28 5.10
C LEU A 523 -26.98 4.78 5.43
N PRO A 524 -25.81 5.36 5.12
CA PRO A 524 -25.63 6.80 5.28
C PRO A 524 -26.57 7.56 4.34
N PRO A 525 -27.02 8.77 4.72
CA PRO A 525 -27.79 9.62 3.82
C PRO A 525 -26.91 10.08 2.65
N LEU A 526 -27.52 10.37 1.48
CA LEU A 526 -26.79 10.92 0.32
C LEU A 526 -26.16 12.30 0.60
N GLY A 527 -26.69 12.99 1.61
CA GLY A 527 -26.12 14.17 2.23
C GLY A 527 -26.89 14.50 3.51
N GLY A 528 -26.20 14.94 4.55
CA GLY A 528 -26.81 15.23 5.86
C GLY A 528 -26.06 14.61 7.03
N TRP A 529 -26.74 14.46 8.16
CA TRP A 529 -26.15 13.91 9.37
C TRP A 529 -26.28 12.39 9.40
N PHE A 530 -25.19 11.71 9.73
CA PHE A 530 -25.10 10.26 9.93
C PHE A 530 -24.60 9.98 11.35
N ASP A 531 -25.18 8.98 12.00
CA ASP A 531 -24.73 8.50 13.31
C ASP A 531 -23.79 7.32 13.09
N SER A 532 -22.51 7.53 13.37
CA SER A 532 -21.47 6.52 13.26
C SER A 532 -21.08 6.03 14.64
N GLU A 533 -21.80 5.05 15.15
CA GLU A 533 -21.61 4.47 16.49
C GLU A 533 -21.52 5.56 17.59
N GLY A 534 -22.51 6.44 17.65
CA GLY A 534 -22.60 7.51 18.64
C GLY A 534 -21.92 8.82 18.23
N ARG A 535 -21.05 8.82 17.21
CA ARG A 535 -20.45 10.04 16.66
C ARG A 535 -21.29 10.55 15.49
N LYS A 536 -21.88 11.74 15.64
CA LYS A 536 -22.58 12.41 14.53
C LYS A 536 -21.60 13.06 13.57
N VAL A 537 -21.60 12.60 12.32
CA VAL A 537 -20.78 13.13 11.23
C VAL A 537 -21.67 13.68 10.13
N LYS A 538 -21.14 14.60 9.32
CA LYS A 538 -21.88 15.18 8.19
C LYS A 538 -21.42 14.60 6.88
N ILE A 539 -22.24 13.75 6.28
CA ILE A 539 -22.05 13.26 4.92
C ILE A 539 -22.26 14.42 3.95
N LYS A 540 -21.21 14.75 3.21
CA LYS A 540 -21.20 15.82 2.21
C LYS A 540 -21.58 15.27 0.85
N TRP A 541 -21.16 14.05 0.58
CA TRP A 541 -21.46 13.34 -0.66
C TRP A 541 -21.29 11.83 -0.45
N CYS A 542 -22.10 11.05 -1.15
CA CYS A 542 -22.10 9.58 -1.10
C CYS A 542 -22.50 9.05 -2.48
N GLY A 543 -21.82 8.02 -2.97
CA GLY A 543 -22.22 7.32 -4.19
C GLY A 543 -23.63 6.72 -4.05
N GLY A 544 -24.56 7.04 -4.93
CA GLY A 544 -25.96 6.56 -4.82
C GLY A 544 -26.18 5.11 -5.26
N TYR A 545 -25.35 4.16 -4.78
CA TYR A 545 -25.39 2.77 -5.21
C TYR A 545 -26.60 2.00 -4.61
N PRO A 546 -27.58 1.58 -5.43
CA PRO A 546 -28.87 1.13 -4.92
C PRO A 546 -28.83 -0.31 -4.37
N ASP A 547 -29.53 -0.52 -3.26
CA ASP A 547 -29.70 -1.84 -2.63
C ASP A 547 -30.50 -2.82 -3.50
N SER A 548 -31.30 -2.31 -4.44
CA SER A 548 -32.13 -3.11 -5.35
C SER A 548 -31.36 -3.74 -6.52
N VAL A 549 -30.05 -3.49 -6.63
CA VAL A 549 -29.19 -4.04 -7.69
C VAL A 549 -28.10 -4.90 -7.06
N HIS A 550 -28.04 -6.17 -7.45
CA HIS A 550 -26.97 -7.08 -7.04
C HIS A 550 -25.59 -6.45 -7.28
N TYR A 551 -24.73 -6.43 -6.27
CA TYR A 551 -23.47 -5.66 -6.28
C TYR A 551 -22.57 -5.95 -7.50
N LEU A 552 -22.43 -7.21 -7.93
CA LEU A 552 -21.68 -7.56 -9.16
C LEU A 552 -22.21 -6.91 -10.45
N ARG A 553 -23.47 -6.45 -10.46
CA ARG A 553 -24.09 -5.73 -11.60
C ARG A 553 -24.01 -4.22 -11.47
N GLN A 554 -23.58 -3.72 -10.31
CA GLN A 554 -23.31 -2.30 -10.14
C GLN A 554 -22.05 -1.97 -10.95
N ARG A 555 -22.21 -1.04 -11.89
CA ARG A 555 -21.17 -0.78 -12.87
C ARG A 555 -20.01 -0.02 -12.24
N HIS A 556 -18.83 -0.28 -12.79
CA HIS A 556 -17.59 0.39 -12.46
C HIS A 556 -17.61 1.85 -12.88
N THR A 557 -16.69 2.61 -12.31
CA THR A 557 -16.38 3.98 -12.68
C THR A 557 -15.99 4.01 -14.16
N THR A 558 -16.94 4.24 -15.07
CA THR A 558 -16.60 4.67 -16.43
C THR A 558 -16.23 6.14 -16.30
N TYR A 559 -14.94 6.42 -16.17
CA TYR A 559 -14.39 7.75 -16.47
C TYR A 559 -14.63 7.98 -17.98
N THR A 560 -15.76 8.61 -18.32
CA THR A 560 -16.09 9.03 -19.68
C THR A 560 -15.27 10.23 -20.07
#